data_AF-A0AAU4I9U1-F1
#
_entry.id   AF-A0AAU4I9U1-F1
#
_cell.length_a   1.000
_cell.length_b   1.000
_cell.length_c   1.000
_cell.angle_alpha   90.00
_cell.angle_beta   90.00
_cell.angle_gamma   90.00
#
_symmetry.space_group_name_H-M   'P 1'
#
loop_
_entity.id
_entity.type
_entity.pdbx_description
1 polymer ?
#
loop_
_entity_poly.entity_id
_entity_poly.type
_entity_poly.pdbx_seq_one_letter_code
_entity_poly.pdbx_strand_id
1 'polypeptide(L)'
;MTWYEQALAAERRGDWDAAIGMVPVHAECYSTDSSAHAHHLWHMDLLVRAGRFTELADLALTDVHARRRLNKSLRDRRMAEALSERAGGGDRGALYHLVELLCETGRAPEASRAVRDFAPEDAYAQELLAPYRA
;
A
#
# COMPACT_ATOMS: atom_id res chain seq x y z
N MET A 1 -5.15 6.81 -32.08
CA MET A 1 -4.63 6.15 -30.88
C MET A 1 -5.59 6.47 -29.75
N THR A 2 -6.13 5.46 -29.07
CA THR A 2 -7.06 5.65 -27.95
C THR A 2 -6.31 6.17 -26.72
N TRP A 3 -7.02 6.72 -25.74
CA TRP A 3 -6.42 7.15 -24.47
C TRP A 3 -5.66 5.98 -23.79
N TYR A 4 -6.24 4.77 -23.86
CA TYR A 4 -5.69 3.56 -23.25
C TYR A 4 -4.37 3.17 -23.90
N GLU A 5 -4.30 3.20 -25.23
CA GLU A 5 -3.07 2.96 -25.99
C GLU A 5 -1.99 4.00 -25.68
N GLN A 6 -2.37 5.27 -25.51
CA GLN A 6 -1.45 6.35 -25.14
C GLN A 6 -0.89 6.18 -23.73
N ALA A 7 -1.74 5.90 -22.74
CA ALA A 7 -1.34 5.67 -21.36
C ALA A 7 -0.42 4.44 -21.25
N LEU A 8 -0.75 3.35 -21.93
CA LEU A 8 0.13 2.17 -21.99
C LEU A 8 1.47 2.48 -22.66
N ALA A 9 1.48 3.29 -23.72
CA ALA A 9 2.71 3.67 -24.38
C ALA A 9 3.59 4.57 -23.50
N ALA A 10 2.98 5.49 -22.73
CA ALA A 10 3.67 6.31 -21.74
C ALA A 10 4.29 5.45 -20.64
N GLU A 11 3.50 4.54 -20.06
CA GLU A 11 3.97 3.59 -19.04
C GLU A 11 5.17 2.77 -19.53
N ARG A 12 5.11 2.20 -20.75
CA ARG A 12 6.22 1.42 -21.32
C ARG A 12 7.50 2.22 -21.51
N ARG A 13 7.39 3.54 -21.72
CA ARG A 13 8.54 4.45 -21.83
C ARG A 13 9.04 4.96 -20.48
N GLY A 14 8.34 4.64 -19.37
CA GLY A 14 8.62 5.22 -18.06
C GLY A 14 8.20 6.69 -17.94
N ASP A 15 7.34 7.17 -18.85
CA ASP A 15 6.74 8.51 -18.79
C ASP A 15 5.57 8.47 -17.81
N TRP A 16 5.91 8.45 -16.53
CA TRP A 16 4.96 8.22 -15.45
C TRP A 16 3.93 9.34 -15.34
N ASP A 17 4.35 10.60 -15.49
CA ASP A 17 3.45 11.75 -15.39
C ASP A 17 2.37 11.72 -16.47
N ALA A 18 2.74 11.36 -17.71
CA ALA A 18 1.75 11.20 -18.78
C ALA A 18 0.78 10.04 -18.50
N ALA A 19 1.28 8.89 -18.03
CA ALA A 19 0.42 7.75 -17.71
C ALA A 19 -0.53 8.07 -16.54
N ILE A 20 0.00 8.63 -15.46
CA ILE A 20 -0.75 9.02 -14.24
C ILE A 20 -1.74 10.14 -14.53
N GLY A 21 -1.45 11.05 -15.46
CA GLY A 21 -2.40 12.08 -15.88
C GLY A 21 -3.62 11.54 -16.65
N MET A 22 -3.51 10.39 -17.32
CA MET A 22 -4.56 9.85 -18.18
C MET A 22 -5.45 8.81 -17.49
N VAL A 23 -4.85 7.84 -16.81
CA VAL A 23 -5.58 6.68 -16.26
C VAL A 23 -6.68 7.04 -15.24
N PRO A 24 -6.49 7.93 -14.25
CA PRO A 24 -7.49 8.18 -13.22
C PRO A 24 -8.78 8.81 -13.75
N VAL A 25 -8.75 9.46 -14.92
CA VAL A 25 -9.95 10.02 -15.56
C VAL A 25 -10.96 8.93 -15.95
N HIS A 26 -10.49 7.69 -16.10
CA HIS A 26 -11.28 6.54 -16.49
C HIS A 26 -11.38 5.49 -15.37
N ALA A 27 -11.00 5.87 -14.15
CA ALA A 27 -10.89 4.99 -12.99
C ALA A 27 -11.97 5.27 -11.96
N GLU A 28 -12.59 4.22 -11.46
CA GLU A 28 -13.59 4.31 -10.39
C GLU A 28 -13.41 3.18 -9.39
N CYS A 29 -13.23 3.54 -8.12
CA CYS A 29 -12.94 2.57 -7.06
C CYS A 29 -14.09 1.59 -6.82
N TYR A 30 -15.33 2.07 -6.75
CA TYR A 30 -16.53 1.25 -6.51
C TYR A 30 -17.46 1.21 -7.72
N SER A 31 -16.91 0.93 -8.90
CA SER A 31 -17.70 0.80 -10.12
C SER A 31 -18.21 -0.63 -10.31
N THR A 32 -19.42 -0.76 -10.86
CA THR A 32 -19.90 -2.03 -11.42
C THR A 32 -19.30 -2.32 -12.80
N ASP A 33 -18.70 -1.33 -13.45
CA ASP A 33 -17.90 -1.54 -14.66
C ASP A 33 -16.53 -2.08 -14.27
N SER A 34 -16.26 -3.32 -14.68
CA SER A 34 -14.99 -4.00 -14.42
C SER A 34 -13.80 -3.27 -15.04
N SER A 35 -14.01 -2.55 -16.14
CA SER A 35 -12.94 -1.78 -16.81
C SER A 35 -12.56 -0.56 -15.97
N ALA A 36 -13.55 0.20 -15.49
CA ALA A 36 -13.31 1.36 -14.65
C ALA A 36 -12.64 0.98 -13.32
N HIS A 37 -13.04 -0.15 -12.71
CA HIS A 37 -12.34 -0.66 -11.53
C HIS A 37 -10.92 -1.16 -11.85
N ALA A 38 -10.71 -1.80 -13.00
CA ALA A 38 -9.36 -2.21 -13.42
C ALA A 38 -8.43 -1.00 -13.64
N HIS A 39 -8.93 0.10 -14.22
CA HIS A 39 -8.16 1.33 -14.35
C HIS A 39 -7.83 1.96 -13.00
N HIS A 40 -8.71 1.83 -12.00
CA HIS A 40 -8.42 2.25 -10.63
C HIS A 40 -7.23 1.50 -10.03
N LEU A 41 -7.22 0.18 -10.15
CA LEU A 41 -6.09 -0.63 -9.69
C LEU A 41 -4.80 -0.30 -10.47
N TRP A 42 -4.92 -0.07 -11.77
CA TRP A 42 -3.80 0.34 -12.61
C TRP A 42 -3.21 1.68 -12.19
N HIS A 43 -4.04 2.66 -11.86
CA HIS A 43 -3.58 3.96 -11.35
C HIS A 43 -2.72 3.78 -10.08
N MET A 44 -3.15 2.93 -9.13
CA MET A 44 -2.36 2.65 -7.93
C MET A 44 -1.01 2.01 -8.26
N ASP A 45 -0.98 1.11 -9.25
CA ASP A 45 0.26 0.48 -9.71
C ASP A 45 1.22 1.48 -10.37
N LEU A 46 0.70 2.44 -11.14
CA LEU A 46 1.50 3.51 -11.72
C LEU A 46 2.16 4.37 -10.64
N LEU A 47 1.40 4.78 -9.62
CA LEU A 47 1.95 5.56 -8.49
C LEU A 47 3.08 4.81 -7.78
N VAL A 48 2.92 3.51 -7.52
CA VAL A 48 3.96 2.68 -6.90
C VAL A 48 5.20 2.57 -7.77
N ARG A 49 5.04 2.37 -9.08
CA ARG A 49 6.17 2.23 -10.01
C ARG A 49 6.92 3.54 -10.22
N ALA A 50 6.20 4.65 -10.18
CA ALA A 50 6.77 6.00 -10.22
C ALA A 50 7.41 6.42 -8.88
N GLY A 51 7.23 5.65 -7.80
CA GLY A 51 7.70 6.01 -6.46
C GLY A 51 6.94 7.16 -5.81
N ARG A 52 5.75 7.51 -6.32
CA ARG A 52 4.91 8.63 -5.84
C ARG A 52 4.10 8.21 -4.60
N PHE A 53 4.82 7.83 -3.54
CA PHE A 53 4.21 7.31 -2.31
C PHE A 53 3.41 8.36 -1.54
N THR A 54 3.77 9.64 -1.64
CA THR A 54 3.01 10.73 -1.03
C THR A 54 1.60 10.79 -1.60
N GLU A 55 1.46 10.79 -2.92
CA GLU A 55 0.13 10.80 -3.56
C GLU A 55 -0.66 9.52 -3.29
N LEU A 56 0.03 8.37 -3.27
CA LEU A 56 -0.63 7.12 -2.89
C LEU A 56 -1.07 7.14 -1.42
N ALA A 57 -0.34 7.82 -0.53
CA ALA A 57 -0.71 8.00 0.87
C ALA A 57 -1.91 8.94 1.03
N ASP A 58 -1.98 10.02 0.24
CA ASP A 58 -3.14 10.91 0.21
C ASP A 58 -4.40 10.16 -0.22
N LEU A 59 -4.32 9.37 -1.29
CA LEU A 59 -5.44 8.53 -1.73
C LEU A 59 -5.82 7.48 -0.68
N ALA A 60 -4.84 6.89 0.02
CA ALA A 60 -5.06 5.88 1.05
C ALA A 60 -5.88 6.35 2.26
N LEU A 61 -6.07 7.66 2.42
CA LEU A 61 -6.94 8.21 3.48
C LEU A 61 -8.40 7.82 3.26
N THR A 62 -8.85 7.79 2.00
CA THR A 62 -10.25 7.49 1.64
C THR A 62 -10.41 6.25 0.79
N ASP A 63 -9.33 5.74 0.20
CA ASP A 63 -9.34 4.61 -0.72
C ASP A 63 -8.69 3.36 -0.12
N VAL A 64 -9.48 2.29 0.02
CA VAL A 64 -9.03 1.04 0.62
C VAL A 64 -8.00 0.30 -0.27
N HIS A 65 -8.11 0.41 -1.59
CA HIS A 65 -7.17 -0.20 -2.52
C HIS A 65 -5.84 0.54 -2.51
N ALA A 66 -5.86 1.88 -2.49
CA ALA A 66 -4.67 2.70 -2.32
C ALA A 66 -3.94 2.36 -1.01
N ARG A 67 -4.69 2.28 0.10
CA ARG A 67 -4.13 1.92 1.42
C ARG A 67 -3.47 0.55 1.43
N ARG A 68 -4.17 -0.49 0.94
CA ARG A 68 -3.62 -1.84 0.82
C ARG A 68 -2.38 -1.85 -0.08
N ARG A 69 -2.45 -1.17 -1.22
CA ARG A 69 -1.36 -1.12 -2.19
C ARG A 69 -0.13 -0.43 -1.63
N LEU A 70 -0.31 0.67 -0.90
CA LEU A 70 0.76 1.39 -0.22
C LEU A 70 1.42 0.51 0.83
N ASN A 71 0.66 -0.05 1.77
CA ASN A 71 1.22 -0.84 2.87
C ASN A 71 2.00 -2.06 2.34
N LYS A 72 1.46 -2.76 1.34
CA LYS A 72 2.20 -3.83 0.67
C LYS A 72 3.50 -3.33 0.03
N SER A 73 3.46 -2.20 -0.68
CA SER A 73 4.63 -1.63 -1.36
C SER A 73 5.74 -1.22 -0.40
N LEU A 74 5.37 -0.69 0.78
CA LEU A 74 6.30 -0.32 1.84
C LEU A 74 6.94 -1.57 2.46
N ARG A 75 6.17 -2.64 2.71
CA ARG A 75 6.68 -3.93 3.18
C ARG A 75 7.68 -4.54 2.19
N ASP A 76 7.30 -4.62 0.91
CA ASP A 76 8.14 -5.19 -0.14
C ASP A 76 9.48 -4.42 -0.28
N ARG A 77 9.48 -3.13 0.04
CA ARG A 77 10.67 -2.25 0.08
C ARG A 77 11.36 -2.18 1.43
N ARG A 78 10.92 -2.97 2.42
CA ARG A 78 11.44 -3.01 3.80
C ARG A 78 11.42 -1.66 4.52
N MET A 79 10.44 -0.81 4.21
CA MET A 79 10.28 0.52 4.80
C MET A 79 9.53 0.46 6.13
N ALA A 80 10.15 -0.14 7.16
CA ALA A 80 9.54 -0.36 8.47
C ALA A 80 9.12 0.96 9.16
N GLU A 81 9.89 2.03 9.01
CA GLU A 81 9.58 3.34 9.61
C GLU A 81 8.27 3.92 9.05
N ALA A 82 8.10 3.89 7.73
CA ALA A 82 6.88 4.36 7.07
C ALA A 82 5.65 3.52 7.45
N LEU A 83 5.81 2.20 7.62
CA LEU A 83 4.74 1.33 8.12
C LEU A 83 4.40 1.65 9.58
N SER A 84 5.42 1.94 10.41
CA SER A 84 5.25 2.32 11.82
C SER A 84 4.51 3.63 11.99
N GLU A 85 4.84 4.66 11.21
CA GLU A 85 4.13 5.95 11.22
C GLU A 85 2.64 5.76 10.90
N ARG A 86 2.33 4.98 9.86
CA ARG A 86 0.95 4.69 9.48
C ARG A 86 0.21 3.86 10.52
N ALA A 87 0.87 2.86 11.11
CA ALA A 87 0.31 2.07 12.20
C ALA A 87 -0.01 2.94 13.42
N GLY A 88 0.89 3.86 13.78
CA GLY A 88 0.66 4.86 14.83
C GLY A 88 -0.48 5.83 14.52
N GLY A 89 -0.74 6.09 13.23
CA GLY A 89 -1.93 6.79 12.75
C GLY A 89 -3.23 5.96 12.74
N GLY A 90 -3.20 4.72 13.24
CA GLY A 90 -4.37 3.84 13.33
C GLY A 90 -4.59 2.91 12.13
N ASP A 91 -3.69 2.89 11.14
CA ASP A 91 -3.77 1.94 10.02
C ASP A 91 -3.39 0.52 10.46
N ARG A 92 -4.39 -0.27 10.85
CA ARG A 92 -4.20 -1.69 11.23
C ARG A 92 -3.54 -2.52 10.13
N GLY A 93 -3.82 -2.23 8.86
CA GLY A 93 -3.17 -2.95 7.76
C GLY A 93 -1.67 -2.66 7.68
N ALA A 94 -1.25 -1.43 8.02
CA ALA A 94 0.16 -1.10 8.12
C ALA A 94 0.82 -1.78 9.32
N LEU A 95 0.11 -1.88 10.45
CA LEU A 95 0.59 -2.63 11.63
C LEU A 95 0.86 -4.10 11.28
N TYR A 96 -0.05 -4.77 10.58
CA TYR A 96 0.14 -6.19 10.24
C TYR A 96 1.38 -6.39 9.36
N HIS A 97 1.54 -5.57 8.32
CA HIS A 97 2.72 -5.62 7.46
C HIS A 97 4.01 -5.23 8.17
N LEU A 98 3.97 -4.33 9.16
CA LEU A 98 5.10 -4.00 10.02
C LEU A 98 5.53 -5.21 10.86
N VAL A 99 4.56 -5.87 11.50
CA VAL A 99 4.82 -7.05 12.35
C VAL A 99 5.43 -8.17 11.52
N GLU A 100 4.84 -8.50 10.37
CA GLU A 100 5.38 -9.49 9.44
C GLU A 100 6.83 -9.16 9.05
N LEU A 101 7.07 -7.93 8.58
CA LEU A 101 8.40 -7.49 8.16
C LEU A 101 9.44 -7.59 9.28
N LEU A 102 9.10 -7.13 10.48
CA LEU A 102 10.01 -7.17 11.63
C LEU A 102 10.30 -8.61 12.04
N CYS A 103 9.29 -9.49 12.11
CA CYS A 103 9.48 -10.90 12.43
C CYS A 103 10.34 -11.63 11.39
N GLU A 104 10.04 -11.45 10.09
CA GLU A 104 10.80 -12.06 8.98
C GLU A 104 12.27 -11.60 8.94
N THR A 105 12.57 -10.44 9.54
CA THR A 105 13.92 -9.89 9.63
C THR A 105 14.58 -10.11 10.99
N GLY A 106 14.03 -10.99 11.84
CA GLY A 106 14.60 -11.34 13.16
C GLY A 106 14.42 -10.28 14.24
N ARG A 107 13.56 -9.29 14.02
CA ARG A 107 13.28 -8.15 14.91
C ARG A 107 11.98 -8.35 15.71
N ALA A 108 11.71 -9.59 16.14
CA ALA A 108 10.51 -9.94 16.90
C ALA A 108 10.28 -9.10 18.19
N PRO A 109 11.33 -8.68 18.94
CA PRO A 109 11.15 -7.75 20.06
C PRO A 109 10.58 -6.39 19.66
N GLU A 110 10.96 -5.89 18.48
CA GLU A 110 10.45 -4.63 17.93
C GLU A 110 9.02 -4.81 17.41
N ALA A 111 8.72 -5.94 16.78
CA ALA A 111 7.36 -6.30 16.37
C ALA A 111 6.41 -6.33 17.58
N SER A 112 6.86 -6.95 18.68
CA SER A 112 6.11 -7.01 19.94
C SER A 112 5.87 -5.63 20.55
N ARG A 113 6.87 -4.74 20.46
CA ARG A 113 6.73 -3.34 20.87
C ARG A 113 5.69 -2.62 20.02
N ALA A 114 5.74 -2.74 18.70
CA ALA A 114 4.79 -2.09 17.80
C ALA A 114 3.34 -2.51 18.08
N VAL A 115 3.07 -3.82 18.28
CA VAL A 115 1.72 -4.28 18.63
C VAL A 115 1.25 -3.71 19.95
N ARG A 116 2.09 -3.74 20.99
CA ARG A 116 1.73 -3.19 22.31
C ARG A 116 1.46 -1.69 22.25
N ASP A 117 2.28 -0.95 21.50
CA ASP A 117 2.24 0.51 21.50
C ASP A 117 1.08 1.03 20.61
N PHE A 118 0.72 0.32 19.53
CA PHE A 118 -0.28 0.78 18.57
C PHE A 118 -1.65 0.09 18.68
N ALA A 119 -1.69 -1.21 19.01
CA ALA A 119 -2.95 -1.95 19.09
C ALA A 119 -2.82 -3.18 20.02
N PRO A 120 -2.68 -2.97 21.34
CA PRO A 120 -2.37 -4.04 22.29
C PRO A 120 -3.46 -5.13 22.35
N GLU A 121 -4.70 -4.78 22.02
CA GLU A 121 -5.85 -5.69 22.03
C GLU A 121 -6.15 -6.33 20.66
N ASP A 122 -5.36 -6.03 19.63
CA ASP A 122 -5.58 -6.55 18.29
C ASP A 122 -5.17 -8.03 18.21
N ALA A 123 -6.17 -8.92 18.26
CA ALA A 123 -5.97 -10.36 18.25
C ALA A 123 -5.17 -10.85 17.04
N TYR A 124 -5.42 -10.28 15.85
CA TYR A 124 -4.72 -10.70 14.64
C TYR A 124 -3.24 -10.29 14.67
N ALA A 125 -2.95 -9.07 15.13
CA ALA A 125 -1.56 -8.63 15.31
C ALA A 125 -0.82 -9.49 16.37
N GLN A 126 -1.51 -9.94 17.41
CA GLN A 126 -0.96 -10.88 18.39
C GLN A 126 -0.72 -12.28 17.81
N GLU A 127 -1.64 -12.78 16.97
CA GLU A 127 -1.49 -14.06 16.27
C GLU A 127 -0.27 -14.06 15.33
N LEU A 128 -0.04 -12.97 14.60
CA LEU A 128 1.15 -12.81 13.74
C LEU A 128 2.46 -12.91 14.54
N LEU A 129 2.47 -12.49 15.81
CA LEU A 129 3.63 -12.60 16.70
C LEU A 129 3.82 -13.99 17.30
N ALA A 130 2.74 -14.77 17.43
CA ALA A 130 2.75 -16.01 18.21
C ALA A 130 3.86 -17.00 17.81
N PRO A 131 4.18 -17.21 16.53
CA PRO A 131 5.27 -18.11 16.12
C PRO A 131 6.68 -17.62 16.52
N TYR A 132 6.83 -16.35 16.89
CA TYR A 132 8.11 -15.68 17.15
C TYR A 132 8.31 -15.33 18.64
N ARG A 133 7.37 -15.74 19.50
CA ARG A 133 7.52 -15.65 20.96
C ARG A 133 8.34 -16.86 21.43
N ALA A 134 9.55 -16.60 21.91
CA ALA A 134 10.42 -17.59 22.54
C ALA A 134 9.97 -17.87 23.99
#